data_AF-A0AAW0LXJ8-F1
#
_entry.id   AF-A0AAW0LXJ8-F1
#
_cell.length_a   1.000
_cell.length_b   1.000
_cell.length_c   1.000
_cell.angle_alpha   90.00
_cell.angle_beta   90.00
_cell.angle_gamma   90.00
#
_symmetry.space_group_name_H-M   'P 1'
#
loop_
_entity.id
_entity.type
_entity.pdbx_description
1 polymer ?
#
loop_
_entity_poly.entity_id
_entity_poly.type
_entity_poly.pdbx_seq_one_letter_code
_entity_poly.pdbx_strand_id
1 'polypeptide(L)'
;MASAGQLLGPPTKNTAISVDSIIPQTKNETDNLPMMGLTENRSPTFLSAGNPCLDFSFHVVPDTSSDDLIQRLELAWAHDPLTTLKLICNLRGVRGTGKSDKQGFYTSSLWLHKSHPKTLALNLKALVHFGYFKDLPEILYRLLHGSEVRKLAKQAWKENKRAKRRSQYFKRKRDESQEEGIWEKLVKIFVSEEEENLEMKNVEKISK
;
A
#
# COMPACT_ATOMS: atom_id res chain seq x y z
N MET A 1 12.86 -9.26 -31.53
CA MET A 1 12.72 -8.10 -30.62
C MET A 1 11.24 -7.82 -30.43
N ALA A 2 10.70 -8.00 -29.23
CA ALA A 2 9.28 -7.73 -28.98
C ALA A 2 9.04 -6.22 -29.02
N SER A 3 8.23 -5.75 -29.97
CA SER A 3 7.79 -4.36 -30.04
C SER A 3 7.21 -3.95 -28.68
N ALA A 4 7.73 -2.85 -28.11
CA ALA A 4 7.19 -2.28 -26.88
C ALA A 4 5.68 -2.08 -27.06
N GLY A 5 4.89 -2.60 -26.12
CA GLY A 5 3.42 -2.61 -26.24
C GLY A 5 2.88 -1.21 -26.45
N GLN A 6 2.47 -0.90 -27.68
CA GLN A 6 1.89 0.39 -28.03
C GLN A 6 0.64 0.62 -27.17
N LEU A 7 0.63 1.73 -26.43
CA LEU A 7 -0.55 2.17 -25.71
C LEU A 7 -1.57 2.68 -26.73
N LEU A 8 -2.79 2.15 -26.65
CA LEU A 8 -3.93 2.57 -27.44
C LEU A 8 -4.68 3.64 -26.64
N GLY A 9 -4.95 4.78 -27.27
CA GLY A 9 -5.82 5.80 -26.70
C GLY A 9 -7.24 5.27 -26.42
N PRO A 10 -8.10 6.05 -25.77
CA PRO A 10 -9.50 5.68 -25.60
C PRO A 10 -10.12 5.37 -26.98
N PRO A 11 -10.92 4.29 -27.10
CA PRO A 11 -11.56 3.97 -28.36
C PRO A 11 -12.50 5.11 -28.75
N THR A 12 -12.16 5.81 -29.84
CA THR A 12 -13.02 6.83 -30.42
C THR A 12 -14.27 6.13 -30.98
N LYS A 13 -15.46 6.64 -30.66
CA LYS A 13 -16.66 6.24 -31.40
C LYS A 13 -16.48 6.78 -32.81
N ASN A 14 -16.40 5.90 -33.81
CA ASN A 14 -16.25 6.27 -35.22
C ASN A 14 -17.19 7.43 -35.58
N THR A 15 -16.62 8.62 -35.70
CA THR A 15 -17.26 9.77 -36.32
C THR A 15 -16.17 10.33 -37.22
N ALA A 16 -16.31 10.08 -38.52
CA ALA A 16 -15.44 10.68 -39.52
C ALA A 16 -15.65 12.20 -39.45
N ILE A 17 -14.63 12.93 -39.01
CA ILE A 17 -14.56 14.38 -39.17
C ILE A 17 -13.20 14.67 -39.78
N SER A 18 -13.26 15.36 -40.92
CA SER A 18 -12.15 15.80 -41.75
C SER A 18 -11.06 16.49 -40.94
N VAL A 19 -9.83 16.17 -41.33
CA VAL A 19 -8.63 16.96 -41.08
C VAL A 19 -8.77 18.31 -41.76
N ASP A 20 -8.87 19.38 -40.98
CA ASP A 20 -8.44 20.70 -41.41
C ASP A 20 -7.47 21.30 -40.40
N SER A 21 -6.43 21.87 -40.99
CA SER A 21 -5.23 22.44 -40.40
C SER A 21 -5.56 23.61 -39.46
N ILE A 22 -5.10 23.57 -38.21
CA ILE A 22 -5.10 24.74 -37.32
C ILE A 22 -3.67 25.02 -36.86
N ILE A 23 -3.16 26.12 -37.41
CA ILE A 23 -1.89 26.79 -37.11
C ILE A 23 -1.81 27.14 -35.61
N PRO A 24 -0.64 27.06 -34.95
CA PRO A 24 -0.51 27.51 -33.56
C PRO A 24 -0.64 29.03 -33.48
N GLN A 25 -1.70 29.52 -32.84
CA GLN A 25 -1.84 30.94 -32.47
C GLN A 25 -1.04 31.19 -31.18
N THR A 26 0.11 31.84 -31.32
CA THR A 26 0.90 32.43 -30.23
C THR A 26 0.27 33.74 -29.77
N LYS A 27 -0.37 33.78 -28.60
CA LYS A 27 -0.84 35.00 -27.88
C LYS A 27 -1.10 34.63 -26.41
N ASN A 28 -0.65 35.29 -25.34
CA ASN A 28 0.10 36.53 -25.13
C ASN A 28 0.92 36.39 -23.82
N GLU A 29 2.18 36.81 -23.83
CA GLU A 29 2.95 37.14 -22.63
C GLU A 29 2.50 38.52 -22.14
N THR A 30 1.90 38.57 -20.94
CA THR A 30 2.13 39.56 -19.85
C THR A 30 1.07 39.32 -18.76
N ASP A 31 1.53 39.23 -17.51
CA ASP A 31 0.76 39.18 -16.24
C ASP A 31 0.18 37.84 -15.75
N ASN A 32 1.02 36.82 -15.57
CA ASN A 32 0.78 35.79 -14.55
C ASN A 32 2.12 35.31 -13.98
N LEU A 33 2.57 35.91 -12.87
CA LEU A 33 3.62 35.26 -12.07
C LEU A 33 3.10 33.88 -11.67
N PRO A 34 3.85 32.80 -11.95
CA PRO A 34 3.39 31.45 -11.65
C PRO A 34 3.13 31.33 -10.15
N MET A 35 1.91 30.92 -9.81
CA MET A 35 1.47 30.82 -8.42
C MET A 35 2.39 29.86 -7.67
N MET A 36 3.17 30.39 -6.74
CA MET A 36 4.22 29.66 -6.04
C MET A 36 3.76 29.37 -4.61
N GLY A 37 4.09 28.19 -4.12
CA GLY A 37 3.78 27.75 -2.77
C GLY A 37 4.97 27.04 -2.14
N LEU A 38 4.76 26.51 -0.95
CA LEU A 38 5.76 25.76 -0.22
C LEU A 38 5.45 24.26 -0.27
N THR A 39 6.46 23.46 -0.52
CA THR A 39 6.41 22.00 -0.30
C THR A 39 6.33 21.68 1.20
N GLU A 40 6.12 20.41 1.56
CA GLU A 40 6.15 19.94 2.95
C GLU A 40 7.44 20.35 3.69
N ASN A 41 8.56 20.40 2.97
CA ASN A 41 9.87 20.82 3.49
C ASN A 41 10.11 22.33 3.40
N ARG A 42 9.07 23.15 3.20
CA ARG A 42 9.15 24.61 3.05
C ARG A 42 10.04 25.11 1.90
N SER A 43 10.31 24.26 0.91
CA SER A 43 10.99 24.67 -0.31
C SER A 43 9.98 25.31 -1.27
N PRO A 44 10.30 26.46 -1.91
CA PRO A 44 9.43 27.09 -2.90
C PRO A 44 9.25 26.19 -4.13
N THR A 45 8.00 26.09 -4.60
CA THR A 45 7.65 25.32 -5.80
C THR A 45 6.45 25.94 -6.50
N PHE A 46 6.27 25.65 -7.78
CA PHE A 46 5.06 26.05 -8.49
C PHE A 46 3.88 25.20 -8.03
N LEU A 47 2.73 25.85 -7.81
CA LEU A 47 1.48 25.17 -7.42
C LEU A 47 0.82 24.43 -8.58
N SER A 48 1.13 24.85 -9.81
CA SER A 48 0.74 24.21 -11.06
C SER A 48 1.68 24.68 -12.17
N ALA A 49 1.96 23.80 -13.13
CA ALA A 49 2.65 24.08 -14.38
C ALA A 49 1.68 24.55 -15.50
N GLY A 50 0.38 24.66 -15.22
CA GLY A 50 -0.66 24.99 -16.21
C GLY A 50 -1.02 23.85 -17.16
N ASN A 51 -0.36 22.69 -17.05
CA ASN A 51 -0.64 21.49 -17.81
C ASN A 51 -1.02 20.35 -16.84
N PRO A 52 -2.27 19.85 -16.88
CA PRO A 52 -2.74 18.81 -15.95
C PRO A 52 -1.93 17.52 -15.97
N CYS A 53 -1.37 17.12 -17.13
CA CYS A 53 -0.51 15.94 -17.22
C CYS A 53 0.85 16.18 -16.52
N LEU A 54 1.43 17.37 -16.68
CA LEU A 54 2.64 17.72 -15.94
C LEU A 54 2.36 17.79 -14.44
N ASP A 55 1.28 18.44 -14.04
CA ASP A 55 0.86 18.54 -12.63
C ASP A 55 0.66 17.17 -11.99
N PHE A 56 0.04 16.23 -12.71
CA PHE A 56 -0.05 14.84 -12.29
C PHE A 56 1.33 14.21 -12.09
N SER A 57 2.23 14.43 -13.04
CA SER A 57 3.61 13.90 -13.00
C SER A 57 4.48 14.52 -11.91
N PHE A 58 4.19 15.71 -11.40
CA PHE A 58 4.95 16.35 -10.32
C PHE A 58 4.32 16.12 -8.95
N HIS A 59 3.00 16.29 -8.83
CA HIS A 59 2.33 16.32 -7.54
C HIS A 59 1.84 14.95 -7.05
N VAL A 60 1.70 13.94 -7.92
CA VAL A 60 1.38 12.58 -7.47
C VAL A 60 2.64 11.91 -6.93
N VAL A 61 2.72 11.73 -5.63
CA VAL A 61 3.84 11.13 -4.88
C VAL A 61 3.31 9.98 -4.01
N PRO A 62 4.18 9.11 -3.45
CA PRO A 62 3.72 7.92 -2.70
C PRO A 62 2.75 8.18 -1.54
N ASP A 63 2.75 9.39 -0.98
CA ASP A 63 1.87 9.79 0.13
C ASP A 63 0.63 10.60 -0.31
N THR A 64 0.43 10.78 -1.62
CA THR A 64 -0.78 11.41 -2.15
C THR A 64 -2.01 10.57 -1.80
N SER A 65 -3.07 11.21 -1.32
CA SER A 65 -4.32 10.54 -1.01
C SER A 65 -4.95 9.93 -2.28
N SER A 66 -5.79 8.91 -2.12
CA SER A 66 -6.44 8.29 -3.28
C SER A 66 -7.39 9.25 -4.00
N ASP A 67 -8.04 10.14 -3.24
CA ASP A 67 -8.98 11.13 -3.79
C ASP A 67 -8.25 12.23 -4.57
N ASP A 68 -7.16 12.77 -4.03
CA ASP A 68 -6.35 13.78 -4.72
C ASP A 68 -5.73 13.22 -6.00
N LEU A 69 -5.26 11.97 -5.94
CA LEU A 69 -4.74 11.28 -7.11
C LEU A 69 -5.81 11.14 -8.19
N ILE A 70 -7.02 10.68 -7.83
CA ILE A 70 -8.14 10.52 -8.78
C ILE A 70 -8.53 11.88 -9.38
N GLN A 71 -8.62 12.93 -8.57
CA GLN A 71 -9.01 14.25 -9.05
C GLN A 71 -8.01 14.80 -10.08
N ARG A 72 -6.70 14.64 -9.82
CA ARG A 72 -5.65 14.99 -10.78
C ARG A 72 -5.66 14.10 -12.01
N LEU A 73 -5.97 12.82 -11.83
CA LEU A 73 -6.08 11.84 -12.93
C LEU A 73 -7.20 12.23 -13.90
N GLU A 74 -8.34 12.66 -13.38
CA GLU A 74 -9.49 13.12 -14.17
C GLU A 74 -9.16 14.36 -14.99
N LEU A 75 -8.48 15.34 -14.40
CA LEU A 75 -8.01 16.53 -15.11
C LEU A 75 -6.98 16.19 -16.20
N ALA A 76 -6.01 15.35 -15.88
CA ALA A 76 -5.02 14.88 -16.86
C ALA A 76 -5.70 14.13 -18.01
N TRP A 77 -6.65 13.25 -17.69
CA TRP A 77 -7.38 12.47 -18.68
C TRP A 77 -8.22 13.33 -19.61
N ALA A 78 -8.93 14.33 -19.06
CA ALA A 78 -9.73 15.26 -19.86
C ALA A 78 -8.85 16.08 -20.82
N HIS A 79 -7.61 16.38 -20.42
CA HIS A 79 -6.66 17.13 -21.23
C HIS A 79 -5.99 16.27 -22.32
N ASP A 80 -5.37 15.14 -21.95
CA ASP A 80 -4.74 14.21 -22.89
C ASP A 80 -4.81 12.77 -22.34
N PRO A 81 -5.78 11.96 -22.80
CA PRO A 81 -5.93 10.57 -22.35
C PRO A 81 -4.71 9.69 -22.63
N LEU A 82 -4.03 9.89 -23.76
CA LEU A 82 -2.91 9.02 -24.17
C LEU A 82 -1.69 9.30 -23.30
N THR A 83 -1.38 10.58 -23.04
CA THR A 83 -0.33 10.95 -22.10
C THR A 83 -0.67 10.51 -20.68
N THR A 84 -1.94 10.62 -20.28
CA THR A 84 -2.40 10.13 -18.98
C THR A 84 -2.18 8.61 -18.83
N LEU A 85 -2.47 7.80 -19.86
CA LEU A 85 -2.15 6.35 -19.84
C LEU A 85 -0.65 6.09 -19.64
N LYS A 86 0.22 6.87 -20.30
CA LYS A 86 1.67 6.78 -20.10
C LYS A 86 2.05 7.14 -18.67
N LEU A 87 1.42 8.16 -18.08
CA LEU A 87 1.65 8.56 -16.70
C LEU A 87 1.19 7.50 -15.70
N ILE A 88 0.06 6.82 -15.95
CA ILE A 88 -0.38 5.67 -15.15
C ILE A 88 0.68 4.55 -15.21
N CYS A 89 1.22 4.24 -16.41
CA CYS A 89 2.31 3.28 -16.53
C CYS A 89 3.58 3.74 -15.78
N ASN A 90 3.87 5.04 -15.82
CA ASN A 90 5.00 5.66 -15.13
C ASN A 90 4.88 5.55 -13.61
N LEU A 91 3.67 5.58 -13.04
CA LEU A 91 3.48 5.29 -11.60
C LEU A 91 4.03 3.92 -11.25
N ARG A 92 3.78 2.91 -12.08
CA ARG A 92 4.20 1.55 -11.80
C ARG A 92 5.66 1.26 -12.13
N GLY A 93 6.27 2.01 -13.04
CA GLY A 93 7.64 1.80 -13.50
C GLY A 93 8.64 1.66 -12.35
N VAL A 94 9.30 0.51 -12.29
CA VAL A 94 10.24 0.11 -11.21
C VAL A 94 11.68 -0.09 -11.68
N ARG A 95 11.93 -0.14 -12.98
CA ARG A 95 13.25 -0.46 -13.56
C ARG A 95 14.04 0.80 -13.92
N GLY A 96 13.96 1.83 -13.06
CA GLY A 96 14.47 3.18 -13.35
C GLY A 96 13.62 3.96 -14.37
N THR A 97 12.47 3.42 -14.77
CA THR A 97 11.59 3.98 -15.81
C THR A 97 10.39 4.74 -15.24
N GLY A 98 10.29 4.89 -13.92
CA GLY A 98 9.14 5.55 -13.31
C GLY A 98 9.20 5.69 -11.79
N LYS A 99 8.06 6.03 -11.20
CA LYS A 99 7.94 6.47 -9.80
C LYS A 99 7.87 5.36 -8.77
N SER A 100 7.74 4.10 -9.20
CA SER A 100 7.57 2.94 -8.31
C SER A 100 6.39 3.05 -7.31
N ASP A 101 5.41 3.91 -7.58
CA ASP A 101 4.19 4.05 -6.80
C ASP A 101 3.19 2.94 -7.16
N LYS A 102 3.28 1.86 -6.40
CA LYS A 102 2.40 0.71 -6.56
C LYS A 102 0.95 1.02 -6.21
N GLN A 103 0.69 1.82 -5.17
CA GLN A 103 -0.69 2.03 -4.72
C GLN A 103 -1.39 3.01 -5.67
N GLY A 104 -0.72 4.09 -6.07
CA GLY A 104 -1.28 5.02 -7.04
C GLY A 104 -1.57 4.36 -8.39
N PHE A 105 -0.73 3.41 -8.82
CA PHE A 105 -1.03 2.59 -10.00
C PHE A 105 -2.33 1.77 -9.85
N TYR A 106 -2.54 1.11 -8.72
CA TYR A 106 -3.77 0.34 -8.50
C TYR A 106 -4.99 1.24 -8.37
N THR A 107 -4.89 2.37 -7.68
CA THR A 107 -5.96 3.37 -7.61
C THR A 107 -6.33 3.87 -9.00
N SER A 108 -5.33 4.23 -9.83
CA SER A 108 -5.54 4.65 -11.22
C SER A 108 -6.18 3.56 -12.08
N SER A 109 -5.75 2.30 -11.91
CA SER A 109 -6.29 1.16 -12.64
C SER A 109 -7.75 0.87 -12.29
N LEU A 110 -8.12 0.99 -11.00
CA LEU A 110 -9.49 0.83 -10.55
C LEU A 110 -10.38 1.97 -11.06
N TRP A 111 -9.87 3.21 -11.08
CA TRP A 111 -10.56 4.33 -11.69
C TRP A 111 -10.75 4.12 -13.20
N LEU A 112 -9.72 3.69 -13.93
CA LEU A 112 -9.82 3.35 -15.35
C LEU A 112 -10.86 2.27 -15.61
N HIS A 113 -10.95 1.25 -14.75
CA HIS A 113 -12.00 0.23 -14.88
C HIS A 113 -13.40 0.84 -14.72
N LYS A 114 -13.58 1.74 -13.75
CA LYS A 114 -14.86 2.39 -13.48
C LYS A 114 -15.30 3.32 -14.62
N SER A 115 -14.38 4.12 -15.15
CA SER A 115 -14.70 5.19 -16.11
C SER A 115 -14.47 4.78 -17.57
N HIS A 116 -13.44 3.97 -17.84
CA HIS A 116 -12.96 3.62 -19.18
C HIS A 116 -12.55 2.12 -19.31
N PRO A 117 -13.45 1.16 -19.00
CA PRO A 117 -13.10 -0.27 -18.89
C PRO A 117 -12.53 -0.85 -20.18
N LYS A 118 -13.02 -0.40 -21.35
CA LYS A 118 -12.50 -0.82 -22.66
C LYS A 118 -11.05 -0.40 -22.85
N THR A 119 -10.70 0.83 -22.45
CA THR A 119 -9.34 1.34 -22.55
C THR A 119 -8.40 0.54 -21.66
N LEU A 120 -8.83 0.22 -20.43
CA LEU A 120 -8.05 -0.64 -19.53
C LEU A 120 -7.82 -2.03 -20.15
N ALA A 121 -8.87 -2.66 -20.68
CA ALA A 121 -8.79 -3.99 -21.28
C ALA A 121 -7.84 -4.04 -22.49
N LEU A 122 -7.94 -3.05 -23.39
CA LEU A 122 -7.11 -2.95 -24.59
C LEU A 122 -5.63 -2.68 -24.26
N ASN A 123 -5.35 -1.98 -23.16
CA ASN A 123 -4.00 -1.60 -22.75
C ASN A 123 -3.38 -2.52 -21.69
N LEU A 124 -4.07 -3.58 -21.30
CA LEU A 124 -3.66 -4.46 -20.19
C LEU A 124 -2.25 -5.03 -20.41
N LYS A 125 -1.93 -5.43 -21.64
CA LYS A 125 -0.60 -5.92 -22.03
C LYS A 125 0.49 -4.89 -21.79
N ALA A 126 0.24 -3.62 -22.16
CA ALA A 126 1.20 -2.54 -21.98
C ALA A 126 1.37 -2.21 -20.48
N LEU A 127 0.28 -2.11 -19.73
CA LEU A 127 0.31 -1.86 -18.28
C LEU A 127 1.13 -2.92 -17.52
N VAL A 128 0.93 -4.20 -17.88
CA VAL A 128 1.70 -5.32 -17.31
C VAL A 128 3.17 -5.29 -17.72
N HIS A 129 3.46 -4.87 -18.95
CA HIS A 129 4.84 -4.77 -19.45
C HIS A 129 5.66 -3.72 -18.69
N PHE A 130 5.09 -2.53 -18.46
CA PHE A 130 5.75 -1.47 -17.70
C PHE A 130 5.83 -1.78 -16.20
N GLY A 131 4.82 -2.45 -15.67
CA GLY A 131 4.82 -2.95 -14.30
C GLY A 131 5.38 -4.36 -14.17
N TYR A 132 4.55 -5.23 -13.59
CA TYR A 132 4.81 -6.64 -13.42
C TYR A 132 3.58 -7.47 -13.78
N PHE A 133 3.84 -8.71 -14.18
CA PHE A 133 2.78 -9.69 -14.43
C PHE A 133 1.83 -9.90 -13.23
N LYS A 134 2.36 -9.85 -12.00
CA LYS A 134 1.56 -9.98 -10.77
C LYS A 134 0.57 -8.85 -10.53
N ASP A 135 0.70 -7.74 -11.24
CA ASP A 135 -0.19 -6.59 -11.08
C ASP A 135 -1.58 -6.89 -11.67
N LEU A 136 -1.65 -7.72 -12.71
CA LEU A 136 -2.92 -8.16 -13.31
C LEU A 136 -3.83 -8.90 -12.31
N PRO A 137 -3.42 -10.03 -11.70
CA PRO A 137 -4.27 -10.71 -10.74
C PRO A 137 -4.56 -9.85 -9.50
N GLU A 138 -3.68 -8.92 -9.13
CA GLU A 138 -3.93 -7.98 -8.04
C GLU A 138 -5.02 -6.96 -8.37
N ILE A 139 -5.05 -6.41 -9.59
CA ILE A 139 -6.14 -5.54 -10.07
C ILE A 139 -7.46 -6.31 -10.05
N LEU A 140 -7.50 -7.52 -10.62
CA LEU A 140 -8.70 -8.36 -10.64
C LEU A 140 -9.20 -8.67 -9.22
N TYR A 141 -8.29 -9.01 -8.31
CA TYR A 141 -8.64 -9.29 -6.93
C TYR A 141 -9.29 -8.08 -6.24
N ARG A 142 -8.78 -6.86 -6.48
CA ARG A 142 -9.34 -5.63 -5.93
C ARG A 142 -10.67 -5.22 -6.58
N LEU A 143 -10.87 -5.54 -7.86
CA LEU A 143 -12.16 -5.35 -8.52
C LEU A 143 -13.25 -6.24 -7.89
N LEU A 144 -12.90 -7.46 -7.48
CA LEU A 144 -13.84 -8.41 -6.87
C LEU A 144 -14.10 -8.14 -5.38
N HIS A 145 -13.06 -7.78 -4.61
CA HIS A 145 -13.14 -7.67 -3.14
C HIS A 145 -13.05 -6.25 -2.59
N GLY A 146 -12.90 -5.24 -3.46
CA GLY A 146 -12.74 -3.83 -3.10
C GLY A 146 -11.29 -3.35 -3.03
N SER A 147 -11.10 -2.04 -3.13
CA SER A 147 -9.76 -1.40 -3.16
C SER A 147 -8.95 -1.63 -1.88
N GLU A 148 -9.64 -1.72 -0.73
CA GLU A 148 -9.03 -1.78 0.60
C GLU A 148 -8.73 -3.21 1.09
N VAL A 149 -9.07 -4.24 0.31
CA VAL A 149 -8.95 -5.65 0.70
C VAL A 149 -7.57 -6.01 1.25
N ARG A 150 -6.49 -5.47 0.65
CA ARG A 150 -5.12 -5.71 1.12
C ARG A 150 -4.78 -4.98 2.41
N LYS A 151 -5.34 -3.79 2.64
CA LYS A 151 -5.13 -3.04 3.88
C LYS A 151 -5.83 -3.77 5.04
N LEU A 152 -7.07 -4.19 4.83
CA LEU A 152 -7.85 -4.97 5.79
C LEU A 152 -7.17 -6.30 6.13
N ALA A 153 -6.74 -7.07 5.12
CA ALA A 153 -6.03 -8.33 5.33
C ALA A 153 -4.72 -8.14 6.11
N LYS A 154 -3.96 -7.08 5.82
CA LYS A 154 -2.73 -6.74 6.54
C LYS A 154 -3.01 -6.37 7.99
N GLN A 155 -4.08 -5.63 8.26
CA GLN A 155 -4.50 -5.27 9.61
C GLN A 155 -4.92 -6.52 10.41
N ALA A 156 -5.80 -7.36 9.86
CA ALA A 156 -6.22 -8.60 10.48
C ALA A 156 -5.03 -9.53 10.80
N TRP A 157 -4.07 -9.64 9.87
CA TRP A 157 -2.85 -10.43 10.10
C TRP A 157 -2.01 -9.88 11.26
N LYS A 158 -1.85 -8.54 11.35
CA LYS A 158 -1.13 -7.89 12.45
C LYS A 158 -1.82 -8.13 13.79
N GLU A 159 -3.14 -8.00 13.83
CA GLU A 159 -3.96 -8.24 15.02
C GLU A 159 -3.86 -9.70 15.49
N ASN A 160 -3.97 -10.66 14.57
CA ASN A 160 -3.82 -12.08 14.86
C ASN A 160 -2.40 -12.39 15.39
N LYS A 161 -1.34 -11.82 14.79
CA LYS A 161 0.02 -11.97 15.32
C LYS A 161 0.16 -11.41 16.74
N ARG A 162 -0.46 -10.26 17.02
CA ARG A 162 -0.48 -9.68 18.39
C ARG A 162 -1.27 -10.55 19.36
N ALA A 163 -2.39 -11.13 18.95
CA ALA A 163 -3.19 -12.04 19.76
C ALA A 163 -2.40 -13.33 20.09
N LYS A 164 -1.76 -13.94 19.10
CA LYS A 164 -0.90 -15.13 19.31
C LYS A 164 0.25 -14.86 20.28
N ARG A 165 0.94 -13.73 20.14
CA ARG A 165 2.02 -13.34 21.08
C ARG A 165 1.50 -13.15 22.51
N ARG A 166 0.35 -12.49 22.67
CA ARG A 166 -0.30 -12.33 23.98
C ARG A 166 -0.67 -13.68 24.59
N SER A 167 -1.30 -14.56 23.82
CA SER A 167 -1.67 -15.90 24.26
C SER A 167 -0.45 -16.71 24.70
N GLN A 168 0.64 -16.68 23.92
CA GLN A 168 1.90 -17.34 24.29
C GLN A 168 2.50 -16.79 25.59
N TYR A 169 2.49 -15.46 25.76
CA TYR A 169 2.95 -14.81 26.99
C TYR A 169 2.15 -15.28 28.22
N PHE A 170 0.82 -15.26 28.14
CA PHE A 170 -0.04 -15.71 29.25
C PHE A 170 0.08 -17.20 29.53
N LYS A 171 0.29 -18.02 28.49
CA LYS A 171 0.58 -19.45 28.68
C LYS A 171 1.87 -19.62 29.48
N ARG A 172 2.97 -18.98 29.06
CA ARG A 172 4.25 -19.06 29.75
C ARG A 172 4.16 -18.59 31.20
N LYS A 173 3.50 -17.46 31.45
CA LYS A 173 3.29 -16.94 32.81
C LYS A 173 2.49 -17.91 33.69
N ARG A 174 1.50 -18.61 33.12
CA ARG A 174 0.74 -19.63 33.85
C ARG A 174 1.62 -20.83 34.18
N ASP A 175 2.40 -21.30 33.21
CA ASP A 175 3.31 -22.44 33.39
C ASP A 175 4.37 -22.10 34.47
N GLU A 176 4.95 -20.89 34.44
CA GLU A 176 5.85 -20.36 35.48
C GLU A 176 5.18 -20.37 36.87
N SER A 177 3.96 -19.85 37.01
CA SER A 177 3.24 -19.86 38.30
C SER A 177 2.84 -21.27 38.78
N GLN A 178 2.58 -22.20 37.87
CA GLN A 178 2.31 -23.60 38.23
C GLN A 178 3.59 -24.28 38.74
N GLU A 179 4.73 -24.05 38.08
CA GLU A 179 6.03 -24.53 38.54
C GLU A 179 6.37 -23.96 39.93
N GLU A 180 6.23 -22.66 40.14
CA GLU A 180 6.42 -22.01 41.45
C GLU A 180 5.56 -22.68 42.53
N GLY A 181 4.27 -22.91 42.27
CA GLY A 181 3.38 -23.58 43.22
C GLY A 181 3.73 -25.05 43.51
N ILE A 182 4.34 -25.76 42.54
CA ILE A 182 4.85 -27.13 42.77
C ILE A 182 6.10 -27.07 43.65
N TRP A 183 7.03 -26.17 43.36
CA TRP A 183 8.25 -25.98 44.16
C TRP A 183 7.92 -25.61 45.61
N GLU A 184 6.98 -24.69 45.84
CA GLU A 184 6.53 -24.34 47.18
C GLU A 184 5.96 -25.53 47.96
N LYS A 185 5.21 -26.42 47.30
CA LYS A 185 4.69 -27.65 47.93
C LYS A 185 5.80 -28.62 48.28
N LEU A 186 6.76 -28.84 47.38
CA LEU A 186 7.89 -29.74 47.60
C LEU A 186 8.77 -29.25 48.76
N VAL A 187 9.04 -27.95 48.83
CA VAL A 187 9.80 -27.35 49.93
C VAL A 187 9.10 -27.57 51.27
N LYS A 188 7.78 -27.39 51.33
CA LYS A 188 7.01 -27.66 52.57
C LYS A 188 7.08 -29.12 52.99
N ILE A 189 6.95 -30.06 52.06
CA ILE A 189 7.05 -31.51 52.35
C ILE A 189 8.44 -31.82 52.92
N PHE A 190 9.50 -31.33 52.29
CA PHE A 190 10.87 -31.60 52.72
C PHE A 190 11.15 -31.04 54.13
N VAL A 191 10.68 -29.82 54.42
CA VAL A 191 10.80 -29.22 55.77
C VAL A 191 10.06 -30.05 56.81
N SER A 192 8.84 -30.49 56.52
CA SER A 192 8.07 -31.34 57.43
C SER A 192 8.75 -32.69 57.69
N GLU A 193 9.31 -33.34 56.66
CA GLU A 193 10.08 -34.58 56.83
C GLU A 193 11.35 -34.38 57.66
N GLU A 194 12.05 -33.25 57.53
CA GLU A 194 13.20 -32.93 58.38
C GLU A 194 12.80 -32.71 59.84
N GLU A 195 11.70 -32.00 60.09
CA GLU A 195 11.15 -31.77 61.43
C GLU A 195 10.76 -33.09 62.11
N GLU A 196 10.04 -33.98 61.43
CA GLU A 196 9.68 -35.32 61.94
C GLU A 196 10.92 -36.17 62.23
N ASN A 197 11.93 -36.14 61.34
CA ASN A 197 13.19 -36.87 61.55
C ASN A 197 13.99 -36.35 62.74
N LEU A 198 13.96 -35.05 63.01
CA LEU A 198 14.59 -34.44 64.18
C LEU A 198 13.86 -34.80 65.48
N GLU A 199 12.53 -34.80 65.47
CA GLU A 199 11.71 -35.25 66.61
C GLU A 199 11.98 -36.73 66.93
N MET A 200 11.99 -37.60 65.93
CA MET A 200 12.28 -39.03 66.10
C MET A 200 13.66 -39.26 66.73
N LYS A 201 14.70 -38.55 66.24
CA LYS A 201 16.06 -38.62 66.83
C LYS A 201 16.09 -38.12 68.28
N ASN A 202 15.32 -37.10 68.62
CA ASN A 202 15.24 -36.59 69.98
C ASN A 202 14.54 -37.58 70.92
N VAL A 203 13.45 -38.23 70.48
CA VAL A 203 12.74 -39.26 71.27
C VAL A 203 13.65 -40.47 71.54
N GLU A 204 14.39 -40.95 70.54
CA GLU A 204 15.37 -42.03 70.73
C GLU A 204 16.49 -41.68 71.72
N LYS A 205 16.86 -40.39 71.80
CA LYS A 205 17.88 -39.90 72.74
C LYS A 205 17.38 -39.83 74.18
N ILE A 206 16.09 -39.61 74.38
CA ILE A 206 15.45 -39.49 75.71
C ILE A 206 15.11 -40.87 76.29
N SER A 207 14.96 -41.90 75.45
CA SER A 207 14.63 -43.27 75.87
C SER A 207 15.85 -44.14 76.23
N LYS A 208 17.07 -43.58 76.25
CA LYS A 208 18.32 -44.22 76.69
C LYS A 208 18.87 -43.52 77.92
#